data_AF-A0A8H4JGQ9-F1
#
_entry.id   AF-A0A8H4JGQ9-F1
#
_cell.length_a   1.000
_cell.length_b   1.000
_cell.length_c   1.000
_cell.angle_alpha   90.00
_cell.angle_beta   90.00
_cell.angle_gamma   90.00
#
_symmetry.space_group_name_H-M   'P 1'
#
loop_
_entity.id
_entity.type
_entity.pdbx_description
1 polymer ?
#
loop_
_entity_poly.entity_id
_entity_poly.type
_entity_poly.pdbx_seq_one_letter_code
_entity_poly.pdbx_strand_id
1 'polypeptide(L)'
;MATNEQPPFMETNLGVVSVIGLNNICVGLIVAGIVGKVSFVLLVPIITSVGCTLGSGLCYYAWGSDYPVVNRAVAAVFSGVAWMIQEAGLPFYGYGILVPILCGIERIIFLTIFWGLMVVILFCRLAVVTLDTRYILRNDPSPVTLALHSTLTNRLHFAYFPPIAMAEILSAVFLLMKFRRTLRASKSGGLGGGKLYRYLMRSTEIRVASLAIIGITRSITFSFRLTVGPYRAVTQIDFFMYILESLYPIIMFRHYPNSIDILASRLIFTDENSMRNNNILST
;
A
#
# COMPACT_ATOMS: atom_id res chain seq x y z
N MET A 1 20.56 -35.28 14.58
CA MET A 1 19.26 -35.38 13.89
C MET A 1 18.54 -34.07 14.15
N ALA A 2 18.87 -33.03 13.38
CA ALA A 2 18.18 -31.75 13.49
C ALA A 2 16.85 -31.90 12.74
N THR A 3 15.74 -31.87 13.45
CA THR A 3 14.44 -31.73 12.81
C THR A 3 14.49 -30.39 12.07
N ASN A 4 14.23 -30.41 10.75
CA ASN A 4 14.06 -29.19 9.95
C ASN A 4 12.72 -28.54 10.35
N GLU A 5 12.60 -28.12 11.61
CA GLU A 5 11.43 -27.43 12.11
C GLU A 5 11.43 -26.02 11.53
N GLN A 6 10.45 -25.75 10.68
CA GLN A 6 10.18 -24.41 10.20
C GLN A 6 9.94 -23.50 11.42
N PRO A 7 10.58 -22.31 11.48
CA PRO A 7 10.42 -21.42 12.62
C PRO A 7 8.93 -21.08 12.82
N PRO A 8 8.46 -21.01 14.08
CA PRO A 8 7.07 -20.67 14.38
C PRO A 8 6.61 -19.41 13.66
N PHE A 9 5.38 -19.40 13.15
CA PHE A 9 4.83 -18.32 12.34
C PHE A 9 5.10 -16.92 12.92
N MET A 10 4.91 -16.74 14.23
CA MET A 10 5.10 -15.44 14.90
C MET A 10 6.56 -15.00 15.01
N GLU A 11 7.52 -15.92 14.89
CA GLU A 11 8.95 -15.60 14.85
C GLU A 11 9.40 -15.26 13.42
N THR A 12 8.54 -15.46 12.43
CA THR A 12 8.82 -15.11 11.05
C THR A 12 8.43 -13.67 10.74
N ASN A 13 9.20 -13.09 9.84
CA ASN A 13 8.90 -11.85 9.12
C ASN A 13 7.46 -11.81 8.55
N LEU A 14 6.95 -12.94 8.04
CA LEU A 14 5.59 -13.04 7.51
C LEU A 14 4.53 -12.93 8.61
N GLY A 15 4.81 -13.46 9.80
CA GLY A 15 3.95 -13.34 10.97
C GLY A 15 3.78 -11.89 11.40
N VAL A 16 4.90 -11.16 11.52
CA VAL A 16 4.89 -9.72 11.88
C VAL A 16 4.04 -8.91 10.89
N VAL A 17 4.24 -9.10 9.59
CA VAL A 17 3.49 -8.37 8.57
C VAL A 17 2.01 -8.73 8.57
N SER A 18 1.67 -10.01 8.81
CA SER A 18 0.29 -10.46 8.92
C SER A 18 -0.45 -9.80 10.09
N VAL A 19 0.21 -9.70 11.25
CA VAL A 19 -0.32 -9.02 12.45
C VAL A 19 -0.50 -7.52 12.19
N ILE A 20 0.44 -6.87 11.50
CA ILE A 20 0.31 -5.46 11.09
C ILE A 20 -0.94 -5.28 10.21
N GLY A 21 -1.12 -6.14 9.20
CA GLY A 21 -2.31 -6.12 8.35
C GLY A 21 -3.59 -6.28 9.17
N LEU A 22 -3.61 -7.21 10.13
CA LEU A 22 -4.78 -7.46 10.96
C LEU A 22 -5.12 -6.26 11.84
N ASN A 23 -4.11 -5.65 12.45
CA ASN A 23 -4.28 -4.42 13.22
C ASN A 23 -4.85 -3.30 12.35
N ASN A 24 -4.34 -3.13 11.12
CA ASN A 24 -4.84 -2.10 10.20
C ASN A 24 -6.31 -2.33 9.81
N ILE A 25 -6.76 -3.59 9.67
CA ILE A 25 -8.17 -3.91 9.43
C ILE A 25 -9.01 -3.44 10.62
N CYS A 26 -8.61 -3.78 11.86
CA CYS A 26 -9.31 -3.36 13.08
C CYS A 26 -9.39 -1.83 13.18
N VAL A 27 -8.28 -1.13 12.97
CA VAL A 27 -8.23 0.34 12.95
C VAL A 27 -9.16 0.91 11.87
N GLY A 28 -9.14 0.33 10.67
CA GLY A 28 -9.99 0.76 9.56
C GLY A 28 -11.48 0.58 9.85
N LEU A 29 -11.87 -0.52 10.48
CA LEU A 29 -13.25 -0.77 10.92
C LEU A 29 -13.69 0.19 12.02
N ILE A 30 -12.82 0.51 12.99
CA ILE A 30 -13.08 1.53 14.01
C ILE A 30 -13.33 2.89 13.34
N VAL A 31 -12.48 3.29 12.39
CA VAL A 31 -12.65 4.56 11.65
C VAL A 31 -13.94 4.55 10.83
N ALA A 32 -14.29 3.42 10.19
CA ALA A 32 -15.55 3.28 9.47
C ALA A 32 -16.76 3.43 10.40
N GLY A 33 -16.70 2.85 11.61
CA GLY A 33 -17.73 2.99 12.63
C GLY A 33 -17.90 4.43 13.13
N ILE A 34 -16.80 5.15 13.34
CA ILE A 34 -16.82 6.56 13.78
C ILE A 34 -17.37 7.48 12.68
N VAL A 35 -16.96 7.28 11.44
CA VAL A 35 -17.35 8.13 10.30
C VAL A 35 -18.78 7.82 9.84
N GLY A 36 -19.29 6.62 10.10
CA GLY A 36 -20.65 6.18 9.74
C GLY A 36 -20.88 6.05 8.22
N LYS A 37 -19.84 6.19 7.40
CA LYS A 37 -19.89 6.05 5.93
C LYS A 37 -18.63 5.34 5.43
N VAL A 38 -18.83 4.34 4.59
CA VAL A 38 -17.74 3.65 3.87
C VAL A 38 -17.63 4.29 2.49
N SER A 39 -16.59 5.11 2.27
CA SER A 39 -16.26 5.59 0.93
C SER A 39 -15.07 4.83 0.35
N PHE A 40 -14.96 4.84 -0.97
CA PHE A 40 -13.91 4.15 -1.72
C PHE A 40 -12.50 4.38 -1.15
N VAL A 41 -12.20 5.62 -0.76
CA VAL A 41 -10.88 6.00 -0.21
C VAL A 41 -10.61 5.38 1.17
N LEU A 42 -11.65 5.01 1.93
CA LEU A 42 -11.54 4.31 3.22
C LEU A 42 -11.42 2.80 3.00
N LEU A 43 -12.07 2.30 1.96
CA LEU A 43 -12.09 0.89 1.62
C LEU A 43 -10.72 0.40 1.12
N VAL A 44 -10.01 1.23 0.34
CA VAL A 44 -8.66 0.89 -0.18
C VAL A 44 -7.69 0.43 0.91
N PRO A 45 -7.40 1.20 1.98
CA PRO A 45 -6.48 0.77 3.04
C PRO A 45 -6.97 -0.45 3.83
N ILE A 46 -8.29 -0.69 3.92
CA ILE A 46 -8.84 -1.89 4.56
C ILE A 46 -8.58 -3.11 3.67
N ILE A 47 -8.90 -3.02 2.38
CA ILE A 47 -8.72 -4.12 1.43
C ILE A 47 -7.24 -4.47 1.26
N THR A 48 -6.35 -3.48 1.14
CA THR A 48 -4.90 -3.75 1.07
C THR A 48 -4.38 -4.43 2.33
N SER A 49 -4.92 -4.08 3.49
CA SER A 49 -4.58 -4.72 4.77
C SER A 49 -5.09 -6.15 4.87
N VAL A 50 -6.29 -6.44 4.34
CA VAL A 50 -6.78 -7.83 4.18
C VAL A 50 -5.84 -8.63 3.28
N GLY A 51 -5.43 -8.05 2.15
CA GLY A 51 -4.43 -8.65 1.26
C GLY A 51 -3.10 -8.92 1.97
N CYS A 52 -2.65 -8.00 2.82
CA CYS A 52 -1.44 -8.13 3.62
C CYS A 52 -1.50 -9.33 4.58
N THR A 53 -2.58 -9.44 5.35
CA THR A 53 -2.81 -10.52 6.33
C THR A 53 -2.94 -11.87 5.65
N LEU A 54 -3.82 -11.97 4.64
CA LEU A 54 -4.04 -13.23 3.92
C LEU A 54 -2.81 -13.65 3.13
N GLY A 55 -2.19 -12.71 2.41
CA GLY A 55 -1.01 -12.98 1.60
C GLY A 55 0.13 -13.55 2.44
N SER A 56 0.42 -12.91 3.57
CA SER A 56 1.51 -13.32 4.47
C SER A 56 1.21 -14.63 5.19
N GLY A 57 -0.03 -14.82 5.67
CA GLY A 57 -0.45 -16.06 6.33
C GLY A 57 -0.47 -17.27 5.39
N LEU A 58 -1.06 -17.12 4.21
CA LEU A 58 -1.13 -18.19 3.20
C LEU A 58 0.24 -18.48 2.57
N CYS A 59 1.12 -17.49 2.46
CA CYS A 59 2.50 -17.70 2.01
C CYS A 59 3.25 -18.63 2.98
N TYR A 60 3.14 -18.38 4.29
CA TYR A 60 3.73 -19.26 5.30
C TYR A 60 3.21 -20.70 5.20
N TYR A 61 1.91 -20.88 4.97
CA TYR A 61 1.29 -22.19 4.78
C TYR A 61 1.74 -22.87 3.47
N ALA A 62 1.83 -22.14 2.36
CA ALA A 62 2.21 -22.66 1.05
C ALA A 62 3.65 -23.20 1.03
N TRP A 63 4.54 -22.55 1.77
CA TRP A 63 5.96 -22.95 1.85
C TRP A 63 6.29 -23.86 3.03
N GLY A 64 5.29 -24.25 3.83
CA GLY A 64 5.50 -25.18 4.92
C GLY A 64 5.70 -26.63 4.48
N SER A 65 6.53 -27.36 5.23
CA SER A 65 7.03 -28.69 4.85
C SER A 65 6.00 -29.81 4.96
N ASP A 66 4.99 -29.68 5.83
CA ASP A 66 4.21 -30.83 6.30
C ASP A 66 2.79 -30.92 5.70
N TYR A 67 2.44 -30.03 4.77
CA TYR A 67 1.09 -29.96 4.21
C TYR A 67 0.95 -30.64 2.84
N PRO A 68 -0.23 -31.18 2.49
CA PRO A 68 -0.49 -31.78 1.18
C PRO A 68 -0.19 -30.83 0.01
N VAL A 69 0.42 -31.35 -1.05
CA VAL A 69 0.90 -30.57 -2.23
C VAL A 69 -0.22 -29.76 -2.87
N VAL A 70 -1.43 -30.32 -2.99
CA VAL A 70 -2.59 -29.62 -3.55
C VAL A 70 -3.00 -28.42 -2.69
N ASN A 71 -3.04 -28.59 -1.36
CA ASN A 71 -3.40 -27.52 -0.43
C ASN A 71 -2.35 -26.40 -0.46
N ARG A 72 -1.07 -26.76 -0.61
CA ARG A 72 0.03 -25.79 -0.76
C ARG A 72 -0.06 -25.02 -2.07
N ALA A 73 -0.38 -25.69 -3.17
CA ALA A 73 -0.56 -25.06 -4.48
C ALA A 73 -1.74 -24.07 -4.46
N VAL A 74 -2.87 -24.47 -3.86
CA VAL A 74 -4.04 -23.60 -3.67
C VAL A 74 -3.68 -22.39 -2.79
N ALA A 75 -2.99 -22.61 -1.66
CA ALA A 75 -2.55 -21.53 -0.78
C ALA A 75 -1.58 -20.56 -1.48
N ALA A 76 -0.69 -21.05 -2.34
CA ALA A 76 0.21 -20.20 -3.13
C ALA A 76 -0.54 -19.30 -4.11
N VAL A 77 -1.57 -19.83 -4.78
CA VAL A 77 -2.43 -19.03 -5.67
C VAL A 77 -3.13 -17.91 -4.90
N PHE A 78 -3.80 -18.25 -3.80
CA PHE A 78 -4.51 -17.26 -2.99
C PHE A 78 -3.55 -16.26 -2.33
N SER A 79 -2.38 -16.71 -1.88
CA SER A 79 -1.33 -15.85 -1.36
C SER A 79 -0.85 -14.85 -2.42
N GLY A 80 -0.62 -15.30 -3.65
CA GLY A 80 -0.21 -14.44 -4.76
C GLY A 80 -1.25 -13.39 -5.13
N VAL A 81 -2.55 -13.75 -5.13
CA VAL A 81 -3.64 -12.78 -5.33
C VAL A 81 -3.70 -11.77 -4.19
N ALA A 82 -3.55 -12.22 -2.94
CA ALA A 82 -3.58 -11.35 -1.77
C ALA A 82 -2.39 -10.38 -1.72
N TRP A 83 -1.18 -10.82 -2.09
CA TRP A 83 -0.02 -9.93 -2.27
C TRP A 83 -0.19 -8.94 -3.42
N MET A 84 -0.83 -9.35 -4.52
CA MET A 84 -1.18 -8.41 -5.58
C MET A 84 -2.13 -7.31 -5.07
N ILE A 85 -3.15 -7.68 -4.29
CA ILE A 85 -4.08 -6.71 -3.69
C ILE A 85 -3.34 -5.76 -2.75
N GLN A 86 -2.41 -6.25 -1.94
CA GLN A 86 -1.65 -5.44 -1.02
C GLN A 86 -0.73 -4.43 -1.74
N GLU A 87 0.14 -4.91 -2.63
CA GLU A 87 1.18 -4.06 -3.26
C GLU A 87 0.61 -3.16 -4.36
N ALA A 88 -0.31 -3.69 -5.19
CA ALA A 88 -0.93 -2.91 -6.26
C ALA A 88 -2.16 -2.11 -5.79
N GLY A 89 -2.67 -2.39 -4.59
CA GLY A 89 -3.82 -1.69 -4.02
C GLY A 89 -3.51 -0.29 -3.48
N LEU A 90 -2.28 -0.06 -3.02
CA LEU A 90 -1.85 1.25 -2.50
C LEU A 90 -1.93 2.38 -3.56
N PRO A 91 -1.50 2.17 -4.82
CA PRO A 91 -1.69 3.16 -5.90
C PRO A 91 -3.15 3.56 -6.14
N PHE A 92 -4.12 2.67 -5.87
CA PHE A 92 -5.54 2.99 -6.02
C PHE A 92 -6.03 4.05 -5.03
N TYR A 93 -5.30 4.26 -3.94
CA TYR A 93 -5.61 5.34 -3.01
C TYR A 93 -5.38 6.70 -3.68
N GLY A 94 -4.23 6.88 -4.34
CA GLY A 94 -3.93 8.08 -5.13
C GLY A 94 -4.92 8.27 -6.28
N TYR A 95 -5.24 7.19 -6.98
CA TYR A 95 -6.28 7.15 -8.01
C TYR A 95 -7.64 7.63 -7.50
N GLY A 96 -8.11 7.10 -6.36
CA GLY A 96 -9.41 7.43 -5.78
C GLY A 96 -9.56 8.90 -5.39
N ILE A 97 -8.46 9.55 -4.98
CA ILE A 97 -8.43 11.00 -4.70
C ILE A 97 -8.37 11.80 -5.99
N LEU A 98 -7.56 11.36 -6.95
CA LEU A 98 -7.19 12.18 -8.10
C LEU A 98 -8.25 12.14 -9.22
N VAL A 99 -8.98 11.03 -9.38
CA VAL A 99 -10.04 10.89 -10.40
C VAL A 99 -11.18 11.91 -10.25
N PRO A 100 -11.72 12.19 -9.05
CA PRO A 100 -12.73 13.24 -8.88
C PRO A 100 -12.17 14.66 -9.10
N ILE A 101 -10.85 14.85 -8.96
CA ILE A 101 -10.19 16.16 -8.98
C ILE A 101 -9.74 16.58 -10.40
N LEU A 102 -9.41 15.59 -11.25
CA LEU A 102 -8.98 15.81 -12.63
C LEU A 102 -10.19 16.05 -13.56
N CYS A 103 -10.07 17.02 -14.47
CA CYS A 103 -11.08 17.32 -15.49
C CYS A 103 -10.45 17.32 -16.89
N GLY A 104 -11.24 16.93 -17.90
CA GLY A 104 -10.85 17.03 -19.31
C GLY A 104 -9.68 16.13 -19.72
N ILE A 105 -8.74 16.68 -20.50
CA ILE A 105 -7.63 15.94 -21.10
C ILE A 105 -6.66 15.38 -20.04
N GLU A 106 -6.41 16.12 -18.95
CA GLU A 106 -5.52 15.66 -17.86
C GLU A 106 -6.04 14.37 -17.21
N ARG A 107 -7.37 14.24 -17.10
CA ARG A 107 -8.01 13.02 -16.60
C ARG A 107 -7.77 11.84 -17.54
N ILE A 108 -7.93 12.04 -18.85
CA ILE A 108 -7.75 10.98 -19.85
C ILE A 108 -6.29 10.50 -19.84
N ILE A 109 -5.32 11.42 -19.88
CA ILE A 109 -3.89 11.08 -19.85
C ILE A 109 -3.56 10.28 -18.58
N PHE A 110 -4.00 10.75 -17.41
CA PHE A 110 -3.77 10.05 -16.15
C PHE A 110 -4.38 8.65 -16.16
N LEU A 111 -5.64 8.50 -16.58
CA LEU A 111 -6.32 7.19 -16.62
C LEU A 111 -5.60 6.23 -17.56
N THR A 112 -5.23 6.66 -18.77
CA THR A 112 -4.58 5.79 -19.76
C THR A 112 -3.23 5.29 -19.26
N ILE A 113 -2.39 6.17 -18.70
CA ILE A 113 -1.08 5.77 -18.18
C ILE A 113 -1.23 4.89 -16.94
N PHE A 114 -2.10 5.28 -16.00
CA PHE A 114 -2.33 4.52 -14.75
C PHE A 114 -2.81 3.11 -15.05
N TRP A 115 -3.88 2.95 -15.86
CA TRP A 115 -4.39 1.62 -16.21
C TRP A 115 -3.40 0.81 -17.05
N GLY A 116 -2.64 1.45 -17.93
CA GLY A 116 -1.55 0.77 -18.66
C GLY A 116 -0.52 0.15 -17.71
N LEU A 117 -0.08 0.90 -16.69
CA LEU A 117 0.82 0.39 -15.65
C LEU A 117 0.17 -0.74 -14.84
N MET A 118 -1.10 -0.62 -14.46
CA MET A 118 -1.83 -1.65 -13.72
C MET A 118 -1.95 -2.97 -14.51
N VAL A 119 -2.16 -2.90 -15.82
CA VAL A 119 -2.22 -4.08 -16.70
C VAL A 119 -0.86 -4.79 -16.72
N VAL A 120 0.25 -4.04 -16.83
CA VAL A 120 1.61 -4.62 -16.78
C VAL A 120 1.85 -5.33 -15.45
N ILE A 121 1.48 -4.70 -14.33
CA ILE A 121 1.60 -5.31 -12.98
C ILE A 121 0.81 -6.61 -12.90
N LEU A 122 -0.43 -6.62 -13.40
CA LEU A 122 -1.30 -7.80 -13.41
C LEU A 122 -0.66 -8.96 -14.20
N PHE A 123 -0.16 -8.70 -15.41
CA PHE A 123 0.48 -9.73 -16.23
C PHE A 123 1.72 -10.33 -15.55
N CYS A 124 2.59 -9.48 -15.00
CA CYS A 124 3.78 -9.95 -14.28
C CYS A 124 3.39 -10.79 -13.05
N ARG A 125 2.36 -10.39 -12.30
CA ARG A 125 1.88 -11.13 -11.13
C ARG A 125 1.26 -12.47 -11.49
N LEU A 126 0.44 -12.53 -12.54
CA LEU A 126 -0.10 -13.80 -13.03
C LEU A 126 1.04 -14.76 -13.44
N ALA A 127 2.09 -14.25 -14.09
CA ALA A 127 3.26 -15.05 -14.43
C ALA A 127 3.96 -15.62 -13.17
N VAL A 128 4.17 -14.80 -12.13
CA VAL A 128 4.76 -15.27 -10.85
C VAL A 128 3.90 -16.37 -10.22
N VAL A 129 2.58 -16.16 -10.09
CA VAL A 129 1.68 -17.15 -9.48
C VAL A 129 1.67 -18.47 -10.25
N THR A 130 1.69 -18.42 -11.59
CA THR A 130 1.74 -19.64 -12.40
C THR A 130 3.05 -20.40 -12.23
N LEU A 131 4.18 -19.69 -12.08
CA LEU A 131 5.49 -20.32 -11.83
C LEU A 131 5.54 -20.94 -10.43
N ASP A 132 5.09 -20.23 -9.40
CA ASP A 132 5.06 -20.73 -8.02
C ASP A 132 4.16 -21.96 -7.89
N THR A 133 2.97 -21.92 -8.51
CA THR A 133 2.03 -23.05 -8.49
C THR A 133 2.63 -24.26 -9.21
N ARG A 134 3.24 -24.06 -10.40
CA ARG A 134 3.89 -25.14 -11.14
C ARG A 134 5.07 -25.74 -10.39
N TYR A 135 5.84 -24.91 -9.68
CA TYR A 135 6.96 -25.38 -8.87
C TYR A 135 6.48 -26.28 -7.72
N ILE A 136 5.46 -25.84 -6.97
CA ILE A 136 4.89 -26.61 -5.88
C ILE A 136 4.26 -27.92 -6.37
N LEU A 137 3.51 -27.87 -7.48
CA LEU A 137 2.82 -29.04 -8.03
C LEU A 137 3.79 -30.09 -8.59
N ARG A 138 4.94 -29.64 -9.13
CA ARG A 138 5.97 -30.51 -9.67
C ARG A 138 6.69 -31.31 -8.58
N ASN A 139 6.74 -30.78 -7.35
CA ASN A 139 7.30 -31.44 -6.16
C ASN A 139 8.69 -32.09 -6.38
N ASP A 140 9.46 -31.57 -7.34
CA ASP A 140 10.79 -32.07 -7.68
C ASP A 140 11.83 -31.35 -6.81
N PRO A 141 12.55 -32.04 -5.90
CA PRO A 141 13.54 -31.44 -5.00
C PRO A 141 14.87 -31.15 -5.71
N SER A 142 14.89 -31.08 -7.05
CA SER A 142 16.13 -30.92 -7.78
C SER A 142 16.70 -29.51 -7.58
N PRO A 143 17.99 -29.37 -7.23
CA PRO A 143 18.61 -28.06 -6.99
C PRO A 143 18.62 -27.17 -8.25
N VAL A 144 18.57 -27.79 -9.44
CA VAL A 144 18.48 -27.11 -10.73
C VAL A 144 17.10 -26.46 -10.90
N THR A 145 16.02 -27.14 -10.52
CA THR A 145 14.65 -26.61 -10.62
C THR A 145 14.43 -25.45 -9.65
N LEU A 146 14.98 -25.53 -8.44
CA LEU A 146 14.95 -24.44 -7.45
C LEU A 146 15.74 -23.20 -7.91
N ALA A 147 16.93 -23.39 -8.48
CA ALA A 147 17.74 -22.29 -9.03
C ALA A 147 17.04 -21.62 -10.23
N LEU A 148 16.41 -22.40 -11.09
CA LEU A 148 15.66 -21.89 -12.24
C LEU A 148 14.41 -21.12 -11.80
N HIS A 149 13.62 -21.67 -10.85
CA HIS A 149 12.44 -21.02 -10.29
C HIS A 149 12.79 -19.68 -9.64
N SER A 150 13.77 -19.66 -8.72
CA SER A 150 14.19 -18.43 -8.06
C SER A 150 14.71 -17.37 -9.04
N THR A 151 15.44 -17.76 -10.09
CA THR A 151 15.93 -16.83 -11.12
C THR A 151 14.78 -16.22 -11.92
N LEU A 152 13.81 -17.02 -12.38
CA LEU A 152 12.66 -16.52 -13.14
C LEU A 152 11.77 -15.63 -12.28
N THR A 153 11.45 -16.09 -11.06
CA THR A 153 10.62 -15.35 -10.12
C THR A 153 11.27 -14.01 -9.78
N ASN A 154 12.58 -13.97 -9.54
CA ASN A 154 13.27 -12.70 -9.28
C ASN A 154 13.27 -11.76 -10.50
N ARG A 155 13.44 -12.26 -11.72
CA ARG A 155 13.34 -11.41 -12.93
C ARG A 155 11.94 -10.81 -13.11
N LEU A 156 10.89 -11.59 -12.82
CA LEU A 156 9.52 -11.09 -12.87
C LEU A 156 9.23 -10.07 -11.76
N HIS A 157 9.78 -10.27 -10.57
CA HIS A 157 9.68 -9.29 -9.50
C HIS A 157 10.33 -7.97 -9.87
N PHE A 158 11.53 -8.02 -10.45
CA PHE A 158 12.20 -6.84 -11.02
C PHE A 158 11.35 -6.13 -12.09
N ALA A 159 10.60 -6.88 -12.90
CA ALA A 159 9.77 -6.29 -13.95
C ALA A 159 8.51 -5.57 -13.43
N TYR A 160 7.94 -5.95 -12.28
CA TYR A 160 6.68 -5.36 -11.79
C TYR A 160 6.84 -4.24 -10.76
N PHE A 161 7.92 -4.20 -9.98
CA PHE A 161 8.14 -3.12 -9.00
C PHE A 161 8.25 -1.71 -9.62
N PRO A 162 8.97 -1.51 -10.74
CA PRO A 162 9.07 -0.18 -11.36
C PRO A 162 7.72 0.38 -11.84
N PRO A 163 6.83 -0.41 -12.50
CA PRO A 163 5.47 0.04 -12.79
C PRO A 163 4.67 0.51 -11.57
N ILE A 164 4.80 -0.16 -10.42
CA ILE A 164 4.14 0.27 -9.16
C ILE A 164 4.70 1.64 -8.74
N ALA A 165 6.03 1.77 -8.69
CA ALA A 165 6.67 3.02 -8.33
C ALA A 165 6.31 4.16 -9.30
N MET A 166 6.21 3.88 -10.60
CA MET A 166 5.77 4.84 -11.60
C MET A 166 4.31 5.27 -11.40
N ALA A 167 3.42 4.36 -11.03
CA ALA A 167 2.01 4.68 -10.74
C ALA A 167 1.89 5.62 -9.52
N GLU A 168 2.72 5.42 -8.50
CA GLU A 168 2.80 6.29 -7.32
C GLU A 168 3.37 7.66 -7.66
N ILE A 169 4.48 7.71 -8.41
CA ILE A 169 5.10 8.97 -8.86
C ILE A 169 4.13 9.76 -9.73
N LEU A 170 3.44 9.10 -10.66
CA LEU A 170 2.43 9.71 -11.52
C LEU A 170 1.32 10.35 -10.68
N SER A 171 0.79 9.60 -9.70
CA SER A 171 -0.24 10.09 -8.78
C SER A 171 0.25 11.29 -7.97
N ALA A 172 1.49 11.25 -7.47
CA ALA A 172 2.12 12.34 -6.74
C ALA A 172 2.24 13.62 -7.58
N VAL A 173 2.76 13.49 -8.81
CA VAL A 173 3.00 14.63 -9.71
C VAL A 173 1.70 15.34 -10.07
N PHE A 174 0.66 14.58 -10.46
CA PHE A 174 -0.63 15.18 -10.83
C PHE A 174 -1.32 15.85 -9.64
N LEU A 175 -1.26 15.24 -8.44
CA LEU A 175 -1.75 15.87 -7.21
C LEU A 175 -1.03 17.20 -6.94
N LEU A 176 0.30 17.21 -6.99
CA LEU A 176 1.12 18.41 -6.78
C LEU A 176 0.81 19.52 -7.77
N MET A 177 0.67 19.18 -9.06
CA MET A 177 0.34 20.16 -10.10
C MET A 177 -1.01 20.83 -9.83
N LYS A 178 -2.05 20.03 -9.51
CA LYS A 178 -3.38 20.56 -9.22
C LYS A 178 -3.39 21.41 -7.96
N PHE A 179 -2.74 20.93 -6.91
CA PHE A 179 -2.62 21.61 -5.64
C PHE A 179 -1.93 22.98 -5.75
N ARG A 180 -0.83 23.07 -6.51
CA ARG A 180 -0.16 24.34 -6.80
C ARG A 180 -1.06 25.31 -7.58
N ARG A 181 -1.85 24.81 -8.54
CA ARG A 181 -2.80 25.63 -9.30
C ARG A 181 -3.93 26.17 -8.41
N THR A 182 -4.53 25.32 -7.58
CA THR A 182 -5.60 25.74 -6.65
C THR A 182 -5.08 26.72 -5.60
N LEU A 183 -3.88 26.53 -5.06
CA LEU A 183 -3.27 27.46 -4.12
C LEU A 183 -2.98 28.83 -4.76
N ARG A 184 -2.52 28.83 -6.02
CA ARG A 184 -2.29 30.07 -6.78
C ARG A 184 -3.60 30.81 -7.05
N ALA A 185 -4.68 30.10 -7.37
CA ALA A 185 -6.02 30.67 -7.53
C ALA A 185 -6.60 31.18 -6.20
N SER A 186 -6.41 30.46 -5.10
CA SER A 186 -6.85 30.87 -3.76
C SER A 186 -6.10 32.08 -3.22
N LYS A 187 -4.81 32.26 -3.55
CA LYS A 187 -4.09 33.51 -3.23
C LYS A 187 -4.62 34.73 -4.00
N SER A 188 -5.27 34.50 -5.14
CA SER A 188 -5.88 35.54 -5.96
C SER A 188 -7.30 35.90 -5.52
N GLY A 189 -7.94 35.08 -4.67
CA GLY A 189 -9.27 35.33 -4.10
C GLY A 189 -9.17 35.63 -2.61
N GLY A 190 -9.72 36.76 -2.16
CA GLY A 190 -9.53 37.32 -0.81
C GLY A 190 -10.02 36.53 0.41
N LEU A 191 -10.27 35.21 0.32
CA LEU A 191 -10.68 34.40 1.46
C LEU A 191 -9.48 33.78 2.19
N GLY A 192 -9.35 34.09 3.48
CA GLY A 192 -8.33 33.58 4.41
C GLY A 192 -8.30 32.07 4.68
N GLY A 193 -8.96 31.25 3.86
CA GLY A 193 -9.01 29.78 3.96
C GLY A 193 -7.73 29.04 3.53
N GLY A 194 -6.71 29.76 3.06
CA GLY A 194 -5.50 29.17 2.49
C GLY A 194 -4.64 28.36 3.47
N LYS A 195 -4.75 28.58 4.79
CA LYS A 195 -3.89 27.91 5.79
C LYS A 195 -4.29 26.44 6.02
N LEU A 196 -5.59 26.15 6.13
CA LEU A 196 -6.12 24.79 6.28
C LEU A 196 -5.87 23.96 5.01
N TYR A 197 -6.21 24.53 3.84
CA TYR A 197 -5.96 23.86 2.56
C TYR A 197 -4.47 23.56 2.35
N ARG A 198 -3.57 24.48 2.72
CA ARG A 198 -2.12 24.26 2.65
C ARG A 198 -1.64 23.18 3.60
N TYR A 199 -2.23 23.08 4.80
CA TYR A 199 -1.93 22.00 5.75
C TYR A 199 -2.36 20.64 5.20
N LEU A 200 -3.58 20.54 4.67
CA LEU A 200 -4.12 19.32 4.06
C LEU A 200 -3.33 18.90 2.82
N MET A 201 -2.91 19.86 2.00
CA MET A 201 -2.02 19.59 0.88
C MET A 201 -0.67 19.07 1.34
N ARG A 202 -0.03 19.75 2.30
CA ARG A 202 1.31 19.37 2.78
C ARG A 202 1.31 17.97 3.40
N SER A 203 0.28 17.62 4.14
CA SER A 203 0.11 16.29 4.74
C SER A 203 -0.14 15.21 3.68
N THR A 204 -0.98 15.50 2.68
CA THR A 204 -1.26 14.58 1.55
C THR A 204 -0.02 14.39 0.67
N GLU A 205 0.74 15.47 0.44
CA GLU A 205 1.99 15.51 -0.30
C GLU A 205 3.09 14.68 0.37
N ILE A 206 3.34 14.90 1.67
CA ILE A 206 4.35 14.14 2.42
C ILE A 206 4.01 12.65 2.40
N ARG A 207 2.72 12.32 2.55
CA ARG A 207 2.23 10.95 2.47
C ARG A 207 2.56 10.36 1.10
N VAL A 208 1.96 10.84 0.02
CA VAL A 208 2.15 10.25 -1.32
C VAL A 208 3.63 10.25 -1.74
N ALA A 209 4.41 11.28 -1.39
CA ALA A 209 5.85 11.31 -1.63
C ALA A 209 6.61 10.21 -0.86
N SER A 210 6.23 9.94 0.39
CA SER A 210 6.85 8.86 1.18
C SER A 210 6.57 7.47 0.58
N LEU A 211 5.37 7.23 0.02
CA LEU A 211 5.06 5.97 -0.67
C LEU A 211 5.82 5.80 -1.98
N ALA A 212 5.99 6.89 -2.75
CA ALA A 212 6.85 6.89 -3.93
C ALA A 212 8.31 6.59 -3.57
N ILE A 213 8.83 7.16 -2.47
CA ILE A 213 10.19 6.88 -1.98
C ILE A 213 10.32 5.41 -1.56
N ILE A 214 9.34 4.86 -0.85
CA ILE A 214 9.32 3.44 -0.48
C ILE A 214 9.34 2.57 -1.75
N GLY A 215 8.48 2.83 -2.72
CA GLY A 215 8.43 2.07 -3.99
C GLY A 215 9.72 2.13 -4.81
N ILE A 216 10.36 3.30 -4.89
CA ILE A 216 11.68 3.47 -5.53
C ILE A 216 12.74 2.66 -4.77
N THR A 217 12.75 2.76 -3.44
CA THR A 217 13.72 2.04 -2.61
C THR A 217 13.57 0.54 -2.78
N ARG A 218 12.34 0.00 -2.74
CA ARG A 218 12.08 -1.42 -2.99
C ARG A 218 12.51 -1.85 -4.38
N SER A 219 12.27 -1.05 -5.42
CA SER A 219 12.74 -1.32 -6.78
C SER A 219 14.27 -1.44 -6.84
N ILE A 220 14.99 -0.52 -6.19
CA ILE A 220 16.46 -0.50 -6.13
C ILE A 220 16.98 -1.69 -5.33
N THR A 221 16.45 -1.90 -4.12
CA THR A 221 16.91 -2.96 -3.22
C THR A 221 16.65 -4.34 -3.80
N PHE A 222 15.52 -4.55 -4.47
CA PHE A 222 15.23 -5.79 -5.18
C PHE A 222 16.19 -6.02 -6.36
N SER A 223 16.57 -4.96 -7.08
CA SER A 223 17.59 -5.03 -8.15
C SER A 223 18.95 -5.51 -7.62
N PHE A 224 19.34 -5.08 -6.43
CA PHE A 224 20.57 -5.54 -5.78
C PHE A 224 20.44 -6.95 -5.18
N ARG A 225 19.25 -7.39 -4.79
CA ARG A 225 19.05 -8.75 -4.27
C ARG A 225 19.47 -9.83 -5.28
N LEU A 226 19.32 -9.54 -6.58
CA LEU A 226 19.75 -10.39 -7.69
C LEU A 226 21.27 -10.58 -7.78
N THR A 227 22.07 -9.61 -7.33
CA THR A 227 23.53 -9.63 -7.50
C THR A 227 24.28 -10.10 -6.26
N VAL A 228 23.70 -9.95 -5.06
CA VAL A 228 24.45 -10.16 -3.81
C VAL A 228 23.92 -11.26 -2.87
N GLY A 229 22.82 -11.94 -3.24
CA GLY A 229 22.28 -13.09 -2.51
C GLY A 229 21.45 -12.76 -1.25
N PRO A 230 20.74 -13.75 -0.68
CA PRO A 230 19.65 -13.53 0.29
C PRO A 230 20.10 -13.14 1.72
N TYR A 231 21.38 -13.31 2.10
CA TYR A 231 21.86 -13.13 3.49
C TYR A 231 22.56 -11.79 3.77
N ARG A 232 22.37 -10.78 2.91
CA ARG A 232 23.03 -9.47 3.05
C ARG A 232 22.03 -8.37 3.41
N ALA A 233 22.56 -7.27 3.97
CA ALA A 233 21.82 -6.08 4.42
C ALA A 233 20.75 -5.59 3.42
N VAL A 234 20.98 -5.78 2.12
CA VAL A 234 20.01 -5.49 1.04
C VAL A 234 18.66 -6.19 1.26
N THR A 235 18.64 -7.50 1.55
CA THR A 235 17.37 -8.22 1.77
C THR A 235 16.66 -7.74 3.05
N GLN A 236 17.42 -7.35 4.07
CA GLN A 236 16.86 -6.80 5.30
C GLN A 236 16.27 -5.40 5.09
N ILE A 237 16.90 -4.57 4.26
CA ILE A 237 16.40 -3.25 3.89
C ILE A 237 15.11 -3.37 3.08
N ASP A 238 15.03 -4.31 2.13
CA ASP A 238 13.79 -4.52 1.35
C ASP A 238 12.65 -4.94 2.27
N PHE A 239 12.92 -5.86 3.20
CA PHE A 239 11.94 -6.29 4.18
C PHE A 239 11.52 -5.17 5.13
N PHE A 240 12.47 -4.32 5.57
CA PHE A 240 12.17 -3.14 6.36
C PHE A 240 11.27 -2.16 5.59
N MET A 241 11.57 -1.90 4.31
CA MET A 241 10.75 -1.06 3.45
C MET A 241 9.35 -1.65 3.24
N TYR A 242 9.23 -2.97 3.14
CA TYR A 242 7.96 -3.67 3.07
C TYR A 242 7.12 -3.57 4.36
N ILE A 243 7.77 -3.59 5.53
CA ILE A 243 7.07 -3.31 6.81
C ILE A 243 6.56 -1.86 6.81
N LEU A 244 7.38 -0.89 6.39
CA LEU A 244 6.96 0.51 6.30
C LEU A 244 5.78 0.69 5.34
N GLU A 245 5.81 0.01 4.20
CA GLU A 245 4.70 -0.04 3.24
C GLU A 245 3.43 -0.64 3.87
N SER A 246 3.58 -1.71 4.65
CA SER A 246 2.47 -2.39 5.34
C SER A 246 1.89 -1.57 6.50
N LEU A 247 2.65 -0.65 7.09
CA LEU A 247 2.17 0.30 8.12
C LEU A 247 1.44 1.50 7.52
N TYR A 248 1.63 1.74 6.22
CA TYR A 248 1.13 2.91 5.52
C TYR A 248 -0.41 3.09 5.56
N PRO A 249 -1.26 2.03 5.57
CA PRO A 249 -2.70 2.16 5.80
C PRO A 249 -3.06 2.93 7.07
N ILE A 250 -2.27 2.86 8.15
CA ILE A 250 -2.49 3.66 9.38
C ILE A 250 -2.41 5.17 9.09
N ILE A 251 -1.43 5.57 8.27
CA ILE A 251 -1.24 6.95 7.84
C ILE A 251 -2.41 7.38 6.93
N MET A 252 -2.92 6.46 6.10
CA MET A 252 -4.10 6.72 5.26
C MET A 252 -5.37 6.93 6.10
N PHE A 253 -5.61 6.11 7.13
CA PHE A 253 -6.75 6.25 8.03
C PHE A 253 -6.73 7.57 8.80
N ARG A 254 -5.54 7.99 9.27
CA ARG A 254 -5.35 9.28 9.94
C ARG A 254 -5.67 10.47 9.03
N HIS A 255 -5.37 10.36 7.75
CA HIS A 255 -5.56 11.44 6.77
C HIS A 255 -6.80 11.26 5.89
N TYR A 256 -7.74 10.43 6.34
CA TYR A 256 -9.04 10.40 5.69
C TYR A 256 -9.69 11.79 5.85
N PRO A 257 -10.00 12.50 4.74
CA PRO A 257 -10.31 13.94 4.71
C PRO A 257 -11.60 14.35 5.43
N ASN A 258 -12.25 13.41 6.13
CA ASN A 258 -13.46 13.64 6.89
C ASN A 258 -13.37 13.16 8.34
N SER A 259 -12.36 12.39 8.75
CA SER A 259 -12.34 11.85 10.13
C SER A 259 -11.71 12.83 11.10
N ILE A 260 -10.49 13.28 10.80
CA ILE A 260 -9.80 14.28 11.63
C ILE A 260 -10.29 15.67 11.29
N ASP A 261 -10.71 15.94 10.05
CA ASP A 261 -11.25 17.24 9.70
C ASP A 261 -12.66 17.46 10.26
N ILE A 262 -13.53 16.43 10.40
CA ILE A 262 -14.78 16.59 11.17
C ILE A 262 -14.50 16.68 12.66
N LEU A 263 -13.53 15.94 13.20
CA LEU A 263 -13.21 16.02 14.63
C LEU A 263 -12.54 17.36 14.98
N ALA A 264 -11.61 17.85 14.16
CA ALA A 264 -10.92 19.12 14.30
C ALA A 264 -11.84 20.28 13.92
N SER A 265 -12.69 20.14 12.90
CA SER A 265 -13.78 21.09 12.63
C SER A 265 -14.69 21.17 13.84
N ARG A 266 -15.20 20.05 14.37
CA ARG A 266 -16.05 20.05 15.56
C ARG A 266 -15.32 20.60 16.78
N LEU A 267 -14.05 20.31 16.98
CA LEU A 267 -13.26 20.85 18.08
C LEU A 267 -13.11 22.37 17.95
N ILE A 268 -12.76 22.88 16.77
CA ILE A 268 -12.61 24.31 16.49
C ILE A 268 -13.96 25.03 16.56
N PHE A 269 -15.04 24.44 16.03
CA PHE A 269 -16.40 24.98 16.15
C PHE A 269 -16.92 24.96 17.59
N THR A 270 -16.49 24.00 18.42
CA THR A 270 -16.84 23.95 19.85
C THR A 270 -16.05 25.00 20.64
N ASP A 271 -14.77 25.21 20.30
CA ASP A 271 -13.90 26.20 20.92
C ASP A 271 -14.34 27.64 20.57
N GLU A 272 -14.69 27.90 19.31
CA GLU A 272 -15.27 29.19 18.87
C GLU A 272 -16.63 29.47 19.53
N ASN A 273 -17.50 28.46 19.68
CA ASN A 273 -18.77 28.64 20.40
C ASN A 273 -18.57 28.86 21.90
N SER A 274 -17.59 28.21 22.52
CA SER A 274 -17.22 28.41 23.93
C SER A 274 -16.71 29.83 24.18
N MET A 275 -15.78 30.30 23.34
CA MET A 275 -15.27 31.67 23.36
C MET A 275 -16.38 32.72 23.15
N ARG A 276 -17.31 32.44 22.22
CA ARG A 276 -18.43 33.35 21.94
C ARG A 276 -19.45 33.39 23.07
N ASN A 277 -19.74 32.26 23.73
CA ASN A 277 -20.65 32.22 24.88
C ASN A 277 -20.06 32.95 26.10
N ASN A 278 -18.74 32.83 26.34
CA ASN A 278 -18.09 33.53 27.45
C ASN A 278 -18.12 35.06 27.29
N ASN A 279 -18.03 35.56 26.05
CA ASN A 279 -18.12 37.00 25.77
C ASN A 279 -19.54 37.58 25.94
N ILE A 280 -20.58 36.75 25.85
CA ILE A 280 -21.99 37.18 26.01
C ILE A 280 -22.38 37.22 27.49
N LEU A 281 -21.74 36.41 28.34
CA LEU A 281 -21.97 36.37 29.79
C LEU A 281 -21.19 37.44 30.57
N SER A 282 -20.25 38.13 29.93
CA SER A 282 -19.40 39.17 30.54
C SER A 282 -19.88 40.61 30.29
N THR A 283 -21.07 40.80 29.71
CA THR A 283 -21.73 42.09 29.47
C THR A 283 -23.09 42.10 30.14
#